data_AF-A0A7J3P1P5-F1
#
_entry.id   AF-A0A7J3P1P5-F1
#
_cell.length_a   1.000
_cell.length_b   1.000
_cell.length_c   1.000
_cell.angle_alpha   90.00
_cell.angle_beta   90.00
_cell.angle_gamma   90.00
#
_symmetry.space_group_name_H-M   'P 1'
#
loop_
_entity.id
_entity.type
_entity.pdbx_description
1 polymer ?
#
loop_
_entity_poly.entity_id
_entity_poly.type
_entity_poly.pdbx_seq_one_letter_code
_entity_poly.pdbx_strand_id
1 'polypeptide(L)'
;MNGTATFRGTVTKIALGRLGELPAVRVTVTTPEGKSADYYVADPPDWLEVGVRVEGSFREAITTRGVKRVVDSMRRTDAGQAFELEEVEIRQVTFPPHGLTIVEGVTGDGRVFSVTVDDPEVVEELRMGLRRSFALFSRSGAVRRLVALLPYRRTVLAKRVRELLEMIARSERSYTSEEALRLLKGSSDRD
;
A
#
# COMPACT_ATOMS: atom_id res chain seq x y z
N MET A 1 21.21 0.45 22.99
CA MET A 1 20.06 -0.49 22.99
C MET A 1 19.28 -0.25 21.71
N ASN A 2 19.55 -1.03 20.65
CA ASN A 2 18.78 -0.94 19.41
C ASN A 2 17.51 -1.78 19.58
N GLY A 3 16.44 -1.17 20.08
CA GLY A 3 15.13 -1.80 20.09
C GLY A 3 14.70 -2.03 18.65
N THR A 4 14.41 -3.28 18.30
CA THR A 4 13.79 -3.62 17.01
C THR A 4 12.46 -2.89 16.90
N ALA A 5 12.33 -1.97 15.95
CA ALA A 5 11.09 -1.24 15.77
C ALA A 5 10.02 -2.17 15.19
N THR A 6 8.80 -2.10 15.72
CA THR A 6 7.70 -2.99 15.35
C THR A 6 6.51 -2.23 14.80
N PHE A 7 5.71 -2.89 13.98
CA PHE A 7 4.46 -2.35 13.46
C PHE A 7 3.33 -3.37 13.56
N ARG A 8 2.09 -2.88 13.59
CA ARG A 8 0.88 -3.68 13.57
C ARG A 8 -0.28 -2.86 13.01
N GLY A 9 -1.08 -3.47 12.14
CA GLY A 9 -2.28 -2.84 11.59
C GLY A 9 -2.84 -3.61 10.40
N THR A 10 -3.64 -2.93 9.60
CA THR A 10 -4.25 -3.47 8.39
C THR A 10 -3.61 -2.87 7.16
N VAL A 11 -3.31 -3.71 6.17
CA VAL A 11 -2.82 -3.26 4.87
C VAL A 11 -3.93 -2.53 4.16
N THR A 12 -3.78 -1.22 3.97
CA THR A 12 -4.76 -0.37 3.26
C THR A 12 -4.34 -0.10 1.83
N LYS A 13 -3.04 -0.23 1.52
CA LYS A 13 -2.51 0.08 0.20
C LYS A 13 -1.32 -0.81 -0.13
N ILE A 14 -1.26 -1.23 -1.38
CA ILE A 14 -0.10 -1.91 -1.96
C ILE A 14 0.20 -1.18 -3.28
N ALA A 15 1.43 -0.72 -3.42
CA ALA A 15 1.88 0.00 -4.60
C ALA A 15 3.33 -0.39 -4.94
N LEU A 16 3.73 -0.16 -6.19
CA LEU A 16 5.14 -0.17 -6.55
C LEU A 16 5.84 1.02 -5.90
N GLY A 17 6.94 0.75 -5.24
CA GLY A 17 7.83 1.73 -4.64
C GLY A 17 9.27 1.48 -5.06
N ARG A 18 10.18 2.26 -4.47
CA ARG A 18 11.63 2.07 -4.63
C ARG A 18 12.35 2.17 -3.30
N LEU A 19 13.34 1.31 -3.12
CA LEU A 19 14.35 1.38 -2.06
C LEU A 19 15.69 1.80 -2.69
N GLY A 20 15.97 3.10 -2.66
CA GLY A 20 17.01 3.66 -3.52
C GLY A 20 16.59 3.52 -4.99
N GLU A 21 17.37 2.78 -5.78
CA GLU A 21 17.06 2.46 -7.18
C GLU A 21 16.37 1.10 -7.35
N LEU A 22 16.35 0.24 -6.32
CA LEU A 22 15.74 -1.08 -6.42
C LEU A 22 14.21 -1.00 -6.34
N PRO A 23 13.48 -1.71 -7.22
CA PRO A 23 12.03 -1.83 -7.10
C PRO A 23 11.67 -2.56 -5.81
N ALA A 24 10.64 -2.08 -5.12
CA ALA A 24 10.13 -2.69 -3.89
C ALA A 24 8.61 -2.56 -3.82
N VAL A 25 7.95 -3.36 -3.00
CA VAL A 25 6.53 -3.14 -2.68
C VAL A 25 6.44 -2.10 -1.57
N ARG A 26 5.71 -1.02 -1.81
CA ARG A 26 5.28 -0.08 -0.77
C ARG A 26 3.92 -0.51 -0.25
N VAL A 27 3.87 -0.80 1.03
CA VAL A 27 2.67 -1.20 1.77
C VAL A 27 2.32 -0.10 2.74
N THR A 28 1.11 0.44 2.67
CA THR A 28 0.59 1.32 3.72
C THR A 28 -0.15 0.48 4.74
N VAL A 29 0.26 0.57 5.99
CA VAL A 29 -0.39 -0.10 7.13
C VAL A 29 -1.07 0.95 7.99
N THR A 30 -2.35 0.73 8.26
CA THR A 30 -3.17 1.64 9.07
C THR A 30 -3.58 0.99 10.38
N THR A 31 -3.40 1.70 11.48
CA THR A 31 -3.80 1.26 12.83
C THR A 31 -5.29 1.47 13.07
N PRO A 32 -5.92 0.81 14.07
CA PRO A 32 -7.34 1.00 14.40
C PRO A 32 -7.72 2.45 14.73
N GLU A 33 -6.76 3.23 15.23
CA GLU A 33 -6.92 4.65 15.56
C GLU A 33 -6.91 5.56 14.33
N GLY A 34 -6.56 5.02 13.16
CA GLY A 34 -6.47 5.73 11.88
C GLY A 34 -5.10 6.31 11.56
N LYS A 35 -4.05 5.92 12.28
CA LYS A 35 -2.68 6.31 11.92
C LYS A 35 -2.17 5.40 10.80
N SER A 36 -1.66 5.99 9.74
CA SER A 36 -1.11 5.26 8.59
C SER A 36 0.39 5.47 8.47
N ALA A 37 1.12 4.42 8.07
CA ALA A 37 2.55 4.52 7.76
C ALA A 37 2.91 3.63 6.57
N ASP A 38 3.83 4.12 5.74
CA ASP A 38 4.38 3.40 4.61
C ASP A 38 5.57 2.53 5.05
N TYR A 39 5.55 1.28 4.59
CA TYR A 39 6.57 0.25 4.79
C TYR A 39 6.99 -0.31 3.43
N TYR A 40 8.27 -0.64 3.29
CA TYR A 40 8.84 -1.15 2.05
C TYR A 40 9.24 -2.60 2.25
N VAL A 41 8.66 -3.49 1.45
CA VAL A 41 8.87 -4.93 1.48
C VAL A 41 9.61 -5.31 0.21
N ALA A 42 10.84 -5.83 0.37
CA ALA A 42 11.67 -6.26 -0.74
C ALA A 42 11.15 -7.58 -1.36
N ASP A 43 10.75 -8.51 -0.50
CA ASP A 43 10.20 -9.82 -0.88
C ASP A 43 8.79 -9.98 -0.26
N PRO A 44 7.73 -9.55 -0.97
CA PRO A 44 6.37 -9.57 -0.45
C PRO A 44 5.84 -11.01 -0.36
N PRO A 45 5.29 -11.45 0.78
CA PRO A 45 4.74 -12.79 0.87
C PRO A 45 3.48 -12.93 0.01
N ASP A 46 3.26 -14.14 -0.52
CA ASP A 46 2.17 -14.50 -1.44
C ASP A 46 0.77 -14.11 -0.97
N TRP A 47 0.62 -14.06 0.34
CA TRP A 47 -0.63 -13.80 1.02
C TRP A 47 -0.87 -12.31 1.27
N LEU A 48 0.09 -11.43 0.93
CA LEU A 48 -0.01 -9.99 1.17
C LEU A 48 -1.06 -9.37 0.24
N GLU A 49 -2.13 -8.86 0.82
CA GLU A 49 -3.22 -8.21 0.09
C GLU A 49 -3.84 -7.09 0.95
N VAL A 50 -4.57 -6.19 0.29
CA VAL A 50 -5.32 -5.13 0.97
C VAL A 50 -6.42 -5.75 1.84
N GLY A 51 -6.58 -5.27 3.06
CA GLY A 51 -7.52 -5.76 4.06
C GLY A 51 -6.94 -6.81 5.01
N VAL A 52 -5.75 -7.37 4.72
CA VAL A 52 -5.09 -8.31 5.63
C VAL A 52 -4.45 -7.58 6.80
N ARG A 53 -4.61 -8.18 7.99
CA ARG A 53 -3.97 -7.74 9.22
C ARG A 53 -2.56 -8.30 9.32
N VAL A 54 -1.62 -7.42 9.62
CA VAL A 54 -0.20 -7.73 9.68
C VAL A 54 0.44 -7.19 10.93
N GLU A 55 1.48 -7.87 11.37
CA GLU A 55 2.45 -7.37 12.34
C GLU A 55 3.85 -7.80 11.94
N GLY A 56 4.85 -7.07 12.44
CA GLY A 56 6.22 -7.35 12.05
C GLY A 56 7.23 -6.37 12.63
N SER A 57 8.45 -6.48 12.15
CA SER A 57 9.56 -5.62 12.48
C SER A 57 10.06 -4.85 11.26
N PHE A 58 10.61 -3.67 11.51
CA PHE A 58 11.22 -2.85 10.48
C PHE A 58 12.45 -2.14 11.01
N ARG A 59 13.27 -1.69 10.07
CA ARG A 59 14.38 -0.77 10.30
C ARG A 59 14.22 0.47 9.45
N GLU A 60 14.75 1.58 9.93
CA GLU A 60 14.81 2.81 9.14
C GLU A 60 16.10 2.81 8.31
N ALA A 61 15.95 2.96 7.00
CA ALA A 61 17.05 3.10 6.06
C ALA A 61 17.06 4.52 5.50
N ILE A 62 18.21 5.19 5.60
CA ILE A 62 18.41 6.50 4.99
C ILE A 62 18.68 6.27 3.51
N THR A 63 17.83 6.84 2.65
CA THR A 63 17.97 6.80 1.19
C THR A 63 18.17 8.22 0.66
N THR A 64 18.57 8.34 -0.60
CA THR A 64 18.61 9.62 -1.33
C THR A 64 17.25 10.32 -1.38
N ARG A 65 16.15 9.59 -1.14
CA ARG A 65 14.77 10.10 -1.09
C ARG A 65 14.22 10.19 0.34
N GLY A 66 15.11 10.30 1.32
CA GLY A 66 14.78 10.41 2.75
C GLY A 66 14.74 9.07 3.47
N VAL A 67 14.23 9.08 4.70
CA VAL A 67 14.15 7.91 5.57
C VAL A 67 13.00 7.00 5.11
N LYS A 68 13.29 5.71 4.93
CA LYS A 68 12.33 4.67 4.52
C LYS A 68 12.27 3.59 5.59
N ARG A 69 11.07 3.06 5.87
CA ARG A 69 10.87 1.93 6.79
C ARG A 69 10.93 0.63 6.00
N VAL A 70 12.05 -0.08 6.12
CA VAL A 70 12.28 -1.36 5.42
C VAL A 70 11.84 -2.48 6.33
N VAL A 71 10.95 -3.33 5.85
CA VAL A 71 10.41 -4.47 6.62
C VAL A 71 11.47 -5.55 6.70
N ASP A 72 11.78 -5.98 7.93
CA ASP A 72 12.69 -7.10 8.18
C ASP A 72 11.90 -8.42 8.34
N SER A 73 10.71 -8.35 8.94
CA SER A 73 9.80 -9.50 9.06
C SER A 73 8.34 -9.05 9.03
N MET A 74 7.46 -9.87 8.46
CA MET A 74 6.02 -9.63 8.42
C MET A 74 5.26 -10.94 8.50
N ARG A 75 4.21 -10.98 9.32
CA ARG A 75 3.29 -12.11 9.41
C ARG A 75 1.84 -11.66 9.42
N ARG A 76 0.94 -12.53 8.95
CA ARG A 76 -0.49 -12.39 9.21
C ARG A 76 -0.76 -12.51 10.70
N THR A 77 -1.71 -11.73 11.19
CA THR A 77 -2.15 -11.82 12.59
C THR A 77 -3.66 -11.72 12.66
N ASP A 78 -4.26 -12.63 13.43
CA ASP A 78 -5.69 -12.56 13.73
C ASP A 78 -5.97 -11.79 15.02
N ALA A 79 -4.92 -11.39 15.74
CA ALA A 79 -5.05 -10.65 16.97
C ALA A 79 -5.47 -9.21 16.69
N GLY A 80 -6.25 -8.63 17.61
CA GLY A 80 -6.61 -7.21 17.61
C GLY A 80 -7.97 -6.93 16.97
N GLN A 81 -8.32 -5.65 16.90
CA GLN A 81 -9.61 -5.21 16.41
C GLN A 81 -9.80 -5.57 14.93
N ALA A 82 -10.88 -6.29 14.61
CA ALA A 82 -11.21 -6.62 13.23
C ALA A 82 -11.60 -5.35 12.47
N PHE A 83 -11.14 -5.27 11.24
CA PHE A 83 -11.62 -4.26 10.30
C PHE A 83 -12.66 -4.88 9.37
N GLU A 84 -13.65 -4.09 9.01
CA GLU A 84 -14.66 -4.45 8.02
C GLU A 84 -14.37 -3.69 6.74
N LEU A 85 -14.27 -4.42 5.64
CA LEU A 85 -14.21 -3.83 4.32
C LEU A 85 -15.61 -3.86 3.72
N GLU A 86 -16.14 -2.69 3.38
CA GLU A 86 -17.46 -2.58 2.77
C GLU A 86 -17.40 -1.69 1.53
N GLU A 87 -18.19 -2.01 0.52
CA GLU A 87 -18.41 -1.11 -0.60
C GLU A 87 -19.23 0.11 -0.15
N VAL A 88 -18.84 1.28 -0.65
CA VAL A 88 -19.51 2.55 -0.38
C VAL A 88 -19.73 3.35 -1.66
N GLU A 89 -20.82 4.10 -1.66
CA GLU A 89 -21.12 5.10 -2.67
C GLU A 89 -20.81 6.50 -2.14
N ILE A 90 -20.04 7.26 -2.92
CA ILE A 90 -19.64 8.62 -2.62
C ILE A 90 -20.71 9.57 -3.19
N ARG A 91 -21.37 10.29 -2.28
CA ARG A 91 -22.45 11.22 -2.61
C ARG A 91 -21.91 12.63 -2.80
N GLN A 92 -21.04 13.06 -1.90
CA GLN A 92 -20.51 14.40 -1.88
C GLN A 92 -19.02 14.40 -1.50
N VAL A 93 -18.27 15.30 -2.14
CA VAL A 93 -16.87 15.57 -1.83
C VAL A 93 -16.70 17.08 -1.68
N THR A 94 -16.11 17.48 -0.57
CA THR A 94 -15.75 18.87 -0.31
C THR A 94 -14.23 18.97 -0.32
N PHE A 95 -13.71 19.91 -1.11
CA PHE A 95 -12.28 20.24 -1.18
C PHE A 95 -12.05 21.61 -0.54
N PRO A 96 -11.82 21.69 0.78
CA PRO A 96 -11.50 22.95 1.42
C PRO A 96 -10.24 23.58 0.80
N PRO A 97 -10.17 24.93 0.71
CA PRO A 97 -8.95 25.61 0.27
C PRO A 97 -7.76 25.36 1.23
N HIS A 98 -8.07 25.09 2.50
CA HIS A 98 -7.12 24.69 3.54
C HIS A 98 -7.71 23.53 4.34
N GLY A 99 -6.93 22.47 4.56
CA GLY A 99 -7.34 21.31 5.36
C GLY A 99 -7.52 20.03 4.54
N LEU A 100 -8.13 19.03 5.18
CA LEU A 100 -8.33 17.69 4.60
C LEU A 100 -9.57 17.66 3.71
N THR A 101 -9.55 16.79 2.68
CA THR A 101 -10.71 16.57 1.82
C THR A 101 -11.79 15.86 2.62
N ILE A 102 -13.03 16.33 2.58
CA ILE A 102 -14.15 15.71 3.29
C ILE A 102 -14.97 14.90 2.29
N VAL A 103 -15.24 13.65 2.62
CA VAL A 103 -16.02 12.72 1.78
C VAL A 103 -17.22 12.24 2.56
N GLU A 104 -18.39 12.38 1.94
CA GLU A 104 -19.67 11.93 2.49
C GLU A 104 -20.33 10.94 1.52
N GLY A 105 -20.95 9.92 2.09
CA GLY A 105 -21.50 8.84 1.30
C GLY A 105 -22.41 7.92 2.07
N VAL A 106 -22.77 6.83 1.41
CA VAL A 106 -23.63 5.77 1.95
C VAL A 106 -22.98 4.41 1.80
N THR A 107 -23.17 3.57 2.80
CA THR A 107 -22.82 2.15 2.80
C THR A 107 -23.88 1.32 2.06
N GLY A 108 -23.57 0.06 1.74
CA GLY A 108 -24.49 -0.83 1.03
C GLY A 108 -25.79 -1.10 1.79
N ASP A 109 -25.74 -1.03 3.12
CA ASP A 109 -26.90 -1.14 4.01
C ASP A 109 -27.62 0.20 4.28
N GLY A 110 -27.25 1.27 3.58
CA GLY A 110 -27.94 2.56 3.61
C GLY A 110 -27.52 3.51 4.75
N ARG A 111 -26.53 3.15 5.56
CA ARG A 111 -25.99 4.06 6.59
C ARG A 111 -25.17 5.16 5.94
N VAL A 112 -25.26 6.37 6.48
CA VAL A 112 -24.44 7.51 6.06
C VAL A 112 -23.10 7.50 6.75
N PHE A 113 -22.06 8.00 6.07
CA PHE A 113 -20.75 8.25 6.66
C PHE A 113 -20.18 9.59 6.22
N SER A 114 -19.25 10.11 7.02
CA SER A 114 -18.40 11.26 6.70
C SER A 114 -16.97 10.96 7.16
N VAL A 115 -15.99 11.23 6.31
CA VAL A 115 -14.57 11.01 6.61
C VAL A 115 -13.69 12.09 6.00
N THR A 116 -12.62 12.43 6.71
CA THR A 116 -11.54 13.26 6.18
C THR A 116 -10.47 12.40 5.51
N VAL A 117 -10.09 12.75 4.29
CA VAL A 117 -9.10 12.07 3.47
C VAL A 117 -7.91 13.01 3.25
N ASP A 118 -6.72 12.50 3.55
CA ASP A 118 -5.44 13.17 3.35
C ASP A 118 -4.55 12.47 2.31
N ASP A 119 -4.85 11.22 1.93
CA ASP A 119 -4.10 10.50 0.90
C ASP A 119 -4.24 11.21 -0.46
N PRO A 120 -3.16 11.82 -0.99
CA PRO A 120 -3.22 12.63 -2.20
C PRO A 120 -3.66 11.82 -3.43
N GLU A 121 -3.38 10.52 -3.44
CA GLU A 121 -3.76 9.65 -4.56
C GLU A 121 -5.27 9.36 -4.54
N VAL A 122 -5.88 9.24 -3.35
CA VAL A 122 -7.33 9.12 -3.21
C VAL A 122 -8.01 10.46 -3.51
N VAL A 123 -7.43 11.57 -3.04
CA VAL A 123 -7.91 12.93 -3.34
C VAL A 123 -7.95 13.18 -4.85
N GLU A 124 -6.93 12.77 -5.59
CA GLU A 124 -6.90 12.90 -7.04
C GLU A 124 -8.02 12.10 -7.72
N GLU A 125 -8.28 10.87 -7.29
CA GLU A 125 -9.40 10.08 -7.81
C GLU A 125 -10.76 10.70 -7.50
N LEU A 126 -10.91 11.29 -6.30
CA LEU A 126 -12.11 12.05 -5.95
C LEU A 126 -12.29 13.28 -6.86
N ARG A 127 -11.21 13.99 -7.20
CA ARG A 127 -11.24 15.11 -8.16
C ARG A 127 -11.63 14.65 -9.56
N MET A 128 -11.23 13.44 -9.95
CA MET A 128 -11.64 12.80 -11.20
C MET A 128 -13.05 12.21 -11.17
N GLY A 129 -13.79 12.37 -10.06
CA GLY A 129 -15.19 11.96 -9.95
C GLY A 129 -15.41 10.53 -9.48
N LEU A 130 -14.55 9.99 -8.60
CA LEU A 130 -14.77 8.69 -7.96
C LEU A 130 -16.16 8.63 -7.28
N ARG A 131 -17.02 7.70 -7.72
CA ARG A 131 -18.39 7.51 -7.21
C ARG A 131 -18.57 6.27 -6.32
N ARG A 132 -17.73 5.25 -6.48
CA ARG A 132 -17.77 4.00 -5.71
C ARG A 132 -16.37 3.71 -5.19
N SER A 133 -16.27 3.25 -3.96
CA SER A 133 -15.01 2.93 -3.29
C SER A 133 -15.22 1.78 -2.30
N PHE A 134 -14.15 1.23 -1.76
CA PHE A 134 -14.25 0.45 -0.54
C PHE A 134 -13.90 1.33 0.66
N ALA A 135 -14.61 1.11 1.76
CA ALA A 135 -14.38 1.75 3.04
C ALA A 135 -13.86 0.72 4.03
N LEU A 136 -12.76 1.05 4.70
CA LEU A 136 -12.23 0.24 5.79
C LEU A 136 -12.74 0.80 7.12
N PHE A 137 -13.56 0.04 7.82
CA PHE A 137 -14.09 0.41 9.13
C PHE A 137 -13.37 -0.35 10.25
N SER A 138 -13.08 0.33 11.36
CA SER A 138 -12.68 -0.30 12.61
C SER A 138 -13.87 -0.35 13.58
N ARG A 139 -14.07 -1.47 14.27
CA ARG A 139 -15.18 -1.64 15.25
C ARG A 139 -14.69 -1.63 16.69
N SER A 140 -14.95 -0.56 17.43
CA SER A 140 -14.60 -0.46 18.86
C SER A 140 -15.87 -0.58 19.68
N GLY A 141 -16.16 -1.78 20.18
CA GLY A 141 -17.45 -2.08 20.83
C GLY A 141 -18.60 -1.94 19.84
N ALA A 142 -19.59 -1.10 20.17
CA ALA A 142 -20.72 -0.79 19.28
C ALA A 142 -20.42 0.31 18.24
N VAL A 143 -19.29 1.01 18.37
CA VAL A 143 -18.94 2.13 17.50
C VAL A 143 -18.16 1.63 16.29
N ARG A 144 -18.67 1.96 15.11
CA ARG A 144 -18.01 1.71 13.82
C ARG A 144 -17.38 3.01 13.34
N ARG A 145 -16.06 3.04 13.16
CA ARG A 145 -15.32 4.21 12.69
C ARG A 145 -14.77 3.95 11.30
N LEU A 146 -15.01 4.87 10.36
CA LEU A 146 -14.38 4.83 9.05
C LEU A 146 -12.91 5.28 9.18
N VAL A 147 -12.00 4.46 8.64
CA VAL A 147 -10.56 4.63 8.82
C VAL A 147 -9.86 4.97 7.51
N ALA A 148 -10.30 4.40 6.39
CA ALA A 148 -9.73 4.69 5.08
C ALA A 148 -10.74 4.46 3.94
N LEU A 149 -10.56 5.19 2.84
CA LEU A 149 -11.21 4.92 1.55
C LEU A 149 -10.19 4.32 0.59
N LEU A 150 -10.58 3.24 -0.09
CA LEU A 150 -9.74 2.41 -0.94
C LEU A 150 -10.34 2.37 -2.36
N PRO A 151 -9.80 3.15 -3.30
CA PRO A 151 -10.38 3.22 -4.65
C PRO A 151 -10.34 1.88 -5.39
N TYR A 152 -11.47 1.51 -6.01
CA TYR A 152 -11.69 0.21 -6.68
C TYR A 152 -10.59 -0.20 -7.68
N ARG A 153 -10.17 0.74 -8.53
CA ARG A 153 -9.17 0.46 -9.57
C ARG A 153 -7.84 -0.02 -8.98
N ARG A 154 -7.53 0.39 -7.75
CA ARG A 154 -6.28 0.09 -7.06
C ARG A 154 -6.35 -1.15 -6.19
N THR A 155 -7.51 -1.46 -5.62
CA THR A 155 -7.74 -2.73 -4.92
C THR A 155 -7.59 -3.92 -5.86
N VAL A 156 -7.99 -3.78 -7.13
CA VAL A 156 -7.75 -4.79 -8.19
C VAL A 156 -6.27 -4.81 -8.62
N LEU A 157 -5.61 -3.66 -8.69
CA LEU A 157 -4.21 -3.53 -9.09
C LEU A 157 -3.25 -4.16 -8.06
N ALA A 158 -3.60 -4.11 -6.77
CA ALA A 158 -2.82 -4.73 -5.69
C ALA A 158 -2.58 -6.24 -5.92
N LYS A 159 -3.52 -6.96 -6.54
CA LYS A 159 -3.34 -8.38 -6.91
C LYS A 159 -2.32 -8.58 -8.06
N ARG A 160 -2.11 -7.57 -8.92
CA ARG A 160 -1.22 -7.61 -10.10
C ARG A 160 0.17 -7.00 -9.85
N VAL A 161 0.38 -6.28 -8.75
CA VAL A 161 1.68 -5.66 -8.40
C VAL A 161 2.79 -6.72 -8.25
N ARG A 162 2.47 -7.91 -7.74
CA ARG A 162 3.42 -9.04 -7.65
C ARG A 162 3.86 -9.53 -9.03
N GLU A 163 2.91 -9.77 -9.94
CA GLU A 163 3.20 -10.23 -11.31
C GLU A 163 4.10 -9.23 -12.06
N LEU A 164 3.86 -7.94 -11.86
CA LEU A 164 4.70 -6.85 -12.39
C LEU A 164 6.12 -6.85 -11.82
N LEU A 165 6.30 -7.09 -10.51
CA LEU A 165 7.63 -7.19 -9.90
C LEU A 165 8.40 -8.41 -10.37
N GLU A 166 7.74 -9.56 -10.52
CA GLU A 166 8.35 -10.76 -11.08
C GLU A 166 8.77 -10.54 -12.54
N MET A 167 7.95 -9.84 -13.33
CA MET A 167 8.30 -9.46 -14.70
C MET A 167 9.51 -8.52 -14.76
N ILE A 168 9.55 -7.47 -13.93
CA ILE A 168 10.67 -6.52 -13.86
C ILE A 168 11.95 -7.24 -13.43
N ALA A 169 11.88 -8.08 -12.39
CA ALA A 169 13.02 -8.87 -11.92
C ALA A 169 13.50 -9.91 -12.95
N ARG A 170 12.62 -10.40 -13.84
CA ARG A 170 12.99 -11.28 -14.97
C ARG A 170 13.60 -10.47 -16.13
N SER A 171 13.08 -9.28 -16.43
CA SER A 171 13.62 -8.44 -17.50
C SER A 171 15.00 -7.88 -17.16
N GLU A 172 15.23 -7.47 -15.90
CA GLU A 172 16.55 -6.97 -15.46
C GLU A 172 17.61 -8.08 -15.45
N ARG A 173 17.24 -9.31 -15.09
CA ARG A 173 18.10 -10.50 -15.23
C ARG A 173 18.39 -10.88 -16.68
N SER A 174 17.43 -10.66 -17.58
CA SER A 174 17.58 -10.94 -19.02
C SER A 174 18.51 -9.93 -19.70
N TYR A 175 18.38 -8.64 -19.35
CA TYR A 175 19.25 -7.57 -19.86
C TYR A 175 20.71 -7.74 -19.42
N THR A 176 20.96 -8.03 -18.15
CA THR A 176 22.31 -8.29 -17.63
C THR A 176 22.93 -9.56 -18.23
N SER A 177 22.11 -10.57 -18.57
CA SER A 177 22.57 -11.79 -19.25
C SER A 177 22.88 -11.56 -20.73
N GLU A 178 22.09 -10.77 -21.45
CA GLU A 178 22.36 -10.42 -22.86
C GLU A 178 23.60 -9.52 -23.02
N GLU A 179 23.80 -8.55 -22.12
CA GLU A 179 25.03 -7.75 -22.11
C GLU A 179 26.26 -8.60 -21.76
N ALA A 180 26.15 -9.49 -20.77
CA ALA A 180 27.22 -10.45 -20.45
C ALA A 180 27.53 -11.39 -21.63
N LEU A 181 26.51 -11.89 -22.35
CA LEU A 181 26.66 -12.72 -23.54
C LEU A 181 27.26 -11.95 -24.73
N ARG A 182 26.93 -10.67 -24.90
CA ARG A 182 27.56 -9.80 -25.91
C ARG A 182 29.03 -9.51 -25.58
N LEU A 183 29.35 -9.28 -24.32
CA LEU A 183 30.73 -9.09 -23.86
C LEU A 183 31.58 -10.36 -24.05
N LEU A 184 31.01 -11.53 -23.78
CA LEU A 184 31.68 -12.82 -24.01
C LEU A 184 31.88 -13.14 -25.50
N LYS A 185 30.91 -12.79 -26.36
CA LYS A 185 31.04 -12.94 -27.82
C LYS A 185 32.01 -11.93 -28.44
N GLY A 186 32.09 -10.72 -27.90
CA GLY A 186 33.06 -9.70 -28.34
C GLY A 186 34.51 -10.01 -27.94
N SER A 187 34.72 -10.85 -26.91
CA SER A 187 36.04 -11.34 -26.52
C SER A 187 36.50 -12.60 -27.28
N SER A 188 35.59 -13.34 -27.91
CA SER A 188 35.93 -14.57 -28.67
C SER A 188 36.26 -14.34 -30.15
N ASP A 189 36.06 -13.12 -30.67
CA ASP A 189 36.42 -12.73 -32.05
C ASP A 189 37.78 -11.98 -32.12
N ARG A 190 38.55 -11.97 -31.02
CA ARG A 190 39.92 -11.46 -30.95
C ARG A 190 40.87 -12.51 -30.41
N ASP A 191 40.97 -13.63 -31.12
CA ASP A 191 42.13 -14.52 -31.13
C ASP A 191 42.34 -15.06 -32.55
#